data_AF-A0A2S2PA39-F1
#
_entry.id   AF-A0A2S2PA39-F1
#
_cell.length_a   1.000
_cell.length_b   1.000
_cell.length_c   1.000
_cell.angle_alpha   90.00
_cell.angle_beta   90.00
_cell.angle_gamma   90.00
#
_symmetry.space_group_name_H-M   'P 1'
#
loop_
_entity.id
_entity.type
_entity.pdbx_description
1 polymer ?
#
loop_
_entity_poly.entity_id
_entity_poly.type
_entity_poly.pdbx_seq_one_letter_code
_entity_poly.pdbx_strand_id
1 'polypeptide(L)'
;LETMEPTSTVINECVIDLSQAAKGIIQSSQTLKKTVRRQRKIIQAIPDAPKDLILLQIPESYKIFSPSKDIEEQFLLADSGPENDRILIFGRQKKLRYFISFKNMVW
;
A
#
# COMPACT_ATOMS: atom_id res chain seq x y z
N LEU A 1 28.50 0.04 18.17
CA LEU A 1 27.56 -1.05 18.53
C LEU A 1 26.39 -0.39 19.24
N GLU A 2 25.34 -0.04 18.49
CA GLU A 2 24.10 0.45 19.10
C GLU A 2 23.33 -0.76 19.64
N THR A 3 23.18 -0.83 20.95
CA THR A 3 22.32 -1.80 21.60
C THR A 3 20.88 -1.35 21.37
N MET A 4 20.17 -1.97 20.43
CA MET A 4 18.73 -1.75 20.31
C MET A 4 18.04 -2.28 21.56
N GLU A 5 17.47 -1.40 22.37
CA GLU A 5 16.67 -1.83 23.50
C GLU A 5 15.46 -2.66 23.03
N PRO A 6 15.15 -3.77 23.72
CA PRO A 6 14.00 -4.58 23.34
C PRO A 6 12.71 -3.77 23.48
N THR A 7 11.79 -3.90 22.53
CA THR A 7 10.54 -3.11 22.46
C THR A 7 9.70 -3.17 23.74
N SER A 8 9.85 -4.22 24.55
CA SER A 8 9.23 -4.32 25.87
C SER A 8 9.68 -3.24 26.84
N THR A 9 10.94 -2.80 26.77
CA THR A 9 11.51 -1.76 27.64
C THR A 9 10.85 -0.42 27.35
N VAL A 10 10.78 -0.04 26.06
CA VAL A 10 10.12 1.19 25.59
C VAL A 10 8.64 1.20 25.98
N ILE A 11 7.94 0.08 25.77
CA ILE A 11 6.52 -0.02 26.15
C ILE A 11 6.35 0.18 27.66
N ASN A 12 7.17 -0.48 28.47
CA ASN A 12 7.11 -0.40 29.94
C ASN A 12 7.42 1.00 30.46
N GLU A 13 8.39 1.70 29.86
CA GLU A 13 8.72 3.08 30.18
C GLU A 13 7.56 4.02 29.86
N CYS A 14 6.95 3.90 28.67
CA CYS A 14 5.80 4.72 28.28
C CYS A 14 4.56 4.52 29.16
N VAL A 15 4.43 3.38 29.85
CA VAL A 15 3.30 3.12 30.75
C VAL A 15 3.66 3.27 32.23
N ILE A 16 4.89 3.64 32.58
CA ILE A 16 5.38 3.59 33.96
C ILE A 16 4.61 4.57 34.87
N ASP A 17 4.25 5.74 34.34
CA ASP A 17 3.56 6.82 35.07
C ASP A 17 2.02 6.73 35.03
N LEU A 18 1.48 5.71 34.36
CA LEU A 18 0.04 5.52 34.30
C LEU A 18 -0.51 4.96 35.62
N SER A 19 -1.74 5.38 35.96
CA SER A 19 -2.46 4.85 37.12
C SER A 19 -2.69 3.35 36.98
N GLN A 20 -2.84 2.64 38.10
CA GLN A 20 -3.07 1.18 38.07
C GLN A 20 -4.36 0.82 37.31
N ALA A 21 -5.40 1.65 37.42
CA ALA A 21 -6.63 1.50 36.64
C ALA A 21 -6.36 1.65 35.13
N ALA A 22 -5.55 2.63 34.73
CA ALA A 22 -5.17 2.82 33.33
C ALA A 22 -4.30 1.68 32.80
N LYS A 23 -3.35 1.18 33.61
CA LYS A 23 -2.53 -0.01 33.29
C LYS A 23 -3.37 -1.26 33.07
N GLY A 24 -4.48 -1.42 33.80
CA GLY A 24 -5.43 -2.53 33.62
C GLY A 24 -6.22 -2.50 32.31
N ILE A 25 -6.35 -1.32 31.67
CA ILE A 25 -7.02 -1.14 30.38
C ILE A 25 -6.04 -1.34 29.21
N ILE A 26 -4.74 -1.12 29.44
CA ILE A 26 -3.70 -1.29 28.42
C ILE A 26 -3.62 -2.76 28.01
N GLN A 27 -3.70 -2.98 26.69
CA GLN A 27 -3.61 -4.32 26.13
C GLN A 27 -2.26 -4.95 26.48
N SER A 28 -2.28 -6.16 27.05
CA SER A 28 -1.05 -6.90 27.28
C SER A 28 -0.27 -7.10 25.97
N SER A 29 1.05 -7.25 26.07
CA SER A 29 1.91 -7.49 24.91
C SER A 29 1.46 -8.70 24.06
N GLN A 30 0.87 -9.71 24.72
CA GLN A 30 0.30 -10.90 24.09
C GLN A 30 -0.95 -10.56 23.28
N THR A 31 -1.83 -9.71 23.81
CA THR A 31 -3.02 -9.22 23.10
C THR A 31 -2.63 -8.35 21.91
N LEU A 32 -1.66 -7.45 22.08
CA LEU A 32 -1.12 -6.64 20.99
C LEU A 32 -0.52 -7.52 19.88
N LYS A 33 0.28 -8.52 20.23
CA LYS A 33 0.80 -9.52 19.28
C LYS A 33 -0.31 -10.24 18.51
N LYS A 34 -1.40 -10.63 19.19
CA LYS A 34 -2.57 -11.25 18.53
C LYS A 34 -3.26 -10.27 17.58
N THR A 35 -3.46 -9.02 17.98
CA THR A 35 -4.06 -7.97 17.13
C THR A 35 -3.21 -7.73 15.89
N VAL A 36 -1.89 -7.58 16.04
CA VAL A 36 -0.95 -7.42 14.91
C VAL A 36 -0.98 -8.64 14.00
N ARG A 37 -0.97 -9.86 14.54
CA ARG A 37 -1.09 -11.09 13.74
C ARG A 37 -2.41 -11.17 12.98
N ARG A 38 -3.53 -10.78 13.62
CA ARG A 38 -4.85 -10.75 12.97
C ARG A 38 -4.87 -9.75 11.82
N GLN A 39 -4.36 -8.54 12.04
CA GLN A 39 -4.25 -7.53 10.99
C GLN A 39 -3.31 -7.97 9.86
N ARG A 40 -2.15 -8.56 10.20
CA ARG A 40 -1.27 -9.16 9.20
C ARG A 40 -1.93 -10.29 8.44
N LYS A 41 -2.80 -11.11 9.06
CA LYS A 41 -3.55 -12.16 8.37
C LYS A 41 -4.61 -11.60 7.43
N ILE A 42 -5.27 -10.50 7.82
CA ILE A 42 -6.19 -9.75 6.94
C ILE A 42 -5.43 -9.18 5.74
N ILE A 43 -4.22 -8.68 5.96
CA ILE A 43 -3.33 -8.16 4.91
C ILE A 43 -2.71 -9.30 4.09
N GLN A 44 -2.36 -10.44 4.69
CA GLN A 44 -1.86 -11.65 4.00
C GLN A 44 -2.98 -12.40 3.26
N ALA A 45 -4.24 -11.96 3.36
CA ALA A 45 -5.28 -12.35 2.41
C ALA A 45 -5.08 -11.67 1.04
N ILE A 46 -4.09 -10.77 0.90
CA ILE A 46 -3.55 -10.36 -0.40
C ILE A 46 -2.91 -11.62 -1.03
N PRO A 47 -3.31 -12.00 -2.26
CA PRO A 47 -2.73 -13.15 -2.93
C PRO A 47 -1.21 -13.04 -3.02
N ASP A 48 -0.54 -14.20 -2.99
CA ASP A 48 0.91 -14.28 -3.18
C ASP A 48 1.31 -13.48 -4.42
N ALA A 49 2.45 -12.78 -4.33
CA ALA A 49 2.99 -12.07 -5.48
C ALA A 49 3.08 -13.05 -6.66
N PRO A 50 2.58 -12.68 -7.85
CA PRO A 50 2.58 -13.58 -8.99
C PRO A 50 4.02 -13.97 -9.32
N LYS A 51 4.23 -15.28 -9.55
CA LYS A 51 5.55 -15.86 -9.77
C LYS A 51 6.15 -15.51 -11.13
N ASP A 52 5.28 -15.12 -12.06
CA ASP A 52 5.62 -14.69 -13.41
C ASP A 52 4.61 -13.62 -13.88
N LEU A 53 4.93 -12.96 -15.00
CA LEU A 53 4.08 -11.91 -15.58
C LEU A 53 2.86 -12.47 -16.35
N ILE A 54 2.85 -13.78 -16.64
CA ILE A 54 1.75 -14.48 -17.30
C ILE A 54 0.57 -14.59 -16.33
N LEU A 55 0.84 -14.94 -15.06
CA LEU A 55 -0.13 -15.10 -13.99
C LEU A 55 -0.49 -13.78 -13.30
N LEU A 56 0.19 -12.67 -13.61
CA LEU A 56 -0.10 -11.35 -13.06
C LEU A 56 -1.52 -10.91 -13.49
N GLN A 57 -2.44 -10.86 -12.53
CA GLN A 57 -3.77 -10.28 -12.74
C GLN A 57 -3.80 -8.87 -12.16
N ILE A 58 -4.18 -7.90 -12.99
CA ILE A 58 -4.38 -6.52 -12.55
C ILE A 58 -5.86 -6.32 -12.24
N PRO A 59 -6.25 -6.11 -10.97
CA PRO A 59 -7.64 -5.87 -10.62
C PRO A 59 -8.13 -4.57 -11.24
N GLU A 60 -9.44 -4.51 -11.55
CA GLU A 60 -10.03 -3.36 -12.23
C GLU A 60 -9.85 -2.05 -11.46
N SER A 61 -9.86 -2.12 -10.12
CA SER A 61 -9.61 -0.99 -9.24
C SER A 61 -8.22 -0.36 -9.40
N TYR A 62 -7.24 -1.09 -9.95
CA TYR A 62 -5.88 -0.58 -10.23
C TYR A 62 -5.72 -0.09 -11.67
N LYS A 63 -6.67 -0.37 -12.56
CA LYS A 63 -6.65 0.13 -13.95
C LYS A 63 -7.20 1.53 -14.06
N ILE A 64 -7.82 2.04 -13.00
CA ILE A 64 -8.55 3.29 -12.96
C ILE A 64 -7.95 4.20 -11.88
N PHE A 65 -7.77 5.48 -12.20
CA PHE A 65 -7.40 6.52 -11.25
C PHE A 65 -8.63 7.38 -10.94
N SER A 66 -9.05 7.38 -9.67
CA SER A 66 -10.17 8.20 -9.20
C SER A 66 -9.73 9.06 -8.00
N PRO A 67 -9.27 10.31 -8.23
CA PRO A 67 -8.83 11.20 -7.16
C PRO A 67 -10.00 11.83 -6.39
N SER A 68 -11.21 11.83 -6.97
CA SER A 68 -12.44 12.35 -6.37
C SER A 68 -13.65 11.63 -6.96
N LYS A 69 -14.81 11.70 -6.29
CA LYS A 69 -16.03 10.95 -6.66
C LYS A 69 -16.51 11.17 -8.10
N ASP A 70 -16.20 12.31 -8.69
CA ASP A 70 -16.68 12.69 -10.02
C ASP A 70 -15.61 12.60 -11.11
N ILE A 71 -14.38 12.22 -10.74
CA ILE A 71 -13.26 12.11 -11.66
C ILE A 71 -12.81 10.66 -11.69
N GLU A 72 -13.00 10.04 -12.84
CA GLU A 72 -12.50 8.72 -13.14
C GLU A 72 -11.73 8.80 -14.46
N GLU A 73 -10.50 8.30 -14.47
CA GLU A 73 -9.72 8.20 -15.70
C GLU A 73 -8.97 6.88 -15.78
N GLN A 74 -8.86 6.37 -17.01
CA GLN A 74 -8.08 5.18 -17.28
C GLN A 74 -6.61 5.44 -16.95
N PHE A 75 -6.06 4.57 -16.11
CA PHE A 75 -4.70 4.64 -15.61
C PHE A 75 -3.79 3.59 -16.23
N LEU A 76 -4.29 2.38 -16.46
CA LEU A 76 -3.62 1.38 -17.29
C LEU A 76 -3.90 1.71 -18.76
N LEU A 77 -2.92 2.30 -19.44
CA LEU A 77 -3.04 2.80 -20.81
C LEU A 77 -2.76 1.72 -21.86
N ALA A 78 -1.86 0.79 -21.55
CA ALA A 78 -1.57 -0.34 -22.43
C ALA A 78 -1.14 -1.57 -21.63
N ASP A 79 -1.48 -2.74 -22.16
CA ASP A 79 -1.11 -4.05 -21.66
C ASP A 79 -0.87 -4.97 -22.86
N SER A 80 0.36 -5.46 -23.03
CA SER A 80 0.72 -6.30 -24.18
C SER A 80 0.19 -7.73 -24.06
N GLY A 81 -0.40 -8.12 -22.94
CA GLY A 81 -0.97 -9.44 -22.71
C GLY A 81 -0.06 -10.40 -21.91
N PRO A 82 -0.58 -11.57 -21.52
CA PRO A 82 0.08 -12.49 -20.59
C PRO A 82 1.23 -13.27 -21.25
N GLU A 83 2.36 -12.60 -21.43
CA GLU A 83 3.61 -13.18 -21.94
C GLU A 83 4.75 -12.97 -20.93
N ASN A 84 5.87 -13.67 -21.13
CA ASN A 84 7.05 -13.52 -20.26
C ASN A 84 7.61 -12.09 -20.29
N ASP A 85 7.51 -11.42 -21.44
CA ASP A 85 8.00 -10.05 -21.66
C ASP A 85 6.84 -9.04 -21.65
N ARG A 86 5.77 -9.33 -20.91
CA ARG A 86 4.58 -8.47 -20.81
C ARG A 86 4.94 -7.04 -20.42
N ILE A 87 4.53 -6.09 -21.25
CA ILE A 87 4.72 -4.65 -21.04
C ILE A 87 3.40 -4.05 -20.54
N LEU A 88 3.49 -3.32 -19.43
CA LEU A 88 2.39 -2.56 -18.84
C LEU A 88 2.73 -1.07 -18.86
N ILE A 89 1.86 -0.25 -19.44
CA ILE A 89 2.03 1.20 -19.48
C ILE A 89 0.98 1.85 -18.59
N PHE A 90 1.44 2.47 -17.51
CA PHE A 90 0.60 3.26 -16.62
C PHE A 90 0.80 4.76 -16.87
N GLY A 91 -0.29 5.52 -16.77
CA GLY A 91 -0.22 6.96 -16.94
C GLY A 91 -1.59 7.61 -16.97
N ARG A 92 -1.60 8.93 -17.12
CA ARG A 92 -2.83 9.72 -17.19
C ARG A 92 -2.88 10.42 -18.55
N GLN A 93 -3.79 9.97 -19.43
CA GLN A 93 -3.87 10.47 -20.80
C GLN A 93 -4.09 12.00 -20.87
N LYS A 94 -4.85 12.55 -19.91
CA LYS A 94 -5.08 14.00 -19.79
C LYS A 94 -3.77 14.77 -19.58
N LYS A 95 -2.90 14.31 -18.67
CA LYS A 95 -1.59 14.93 -18.41
C LYS A 95 -0.67 14.87 -19.63
N LEU A 96 -0.63 13.73 -20.32
CA LEU A 96 0.14 13.55 -21.56
C LEU A 96 -0.33 14.54 -22.65
N ARG A 97 -1.65 14.71 -22.80
CA ARG A 97 -2.23 15.63 -23.77
C ARG A 97 -1.90 17.09 -23.46
N TYR A 98 -1.94 17.50 -22.19
CA TYR A 98 -1.49 18.85 -21.79
C TYR A 98 -0.02 19.09 -22.12
N PHE A 99 0.85 18.10 -21.86
CA PHE A 99 2.28 18.21 -22.16
C PHE A 99 2.56 18.35 -23.66
N ILE A 100 1.89 17.55 -24.50
CA ILE A 100 2.02 17.62 -25.96
C ILE A 100 1.45 18.93 -26.50
N SER A 101 0.27 19.35 -26.01
CA SER A 101 -0.37 20.60 -26.42
C SER A 101 0.50 21.81 -26.06
N PHE A 102 1.14 21.81 -24.90
CA PHE A 102 2.06 22.88 -24.50
C PHE A 102 3.30 22.92 -25.40
N LYS A 103 3.87 21.75 -25.73
CA LYS A 103 5.03 21.66 -26.63
C LYS A 103 4.72 22.18 -28.05
N ASN A 104 3.50 21.98 -28.53
CA ASN A 104 3.05 22.45 -29.86
C ASN A 104 2.61 23.92 -29.89
N MET A 105 2.57 24.60 -28.74
CA MET A 105 2.19 26.01 -28.62
C MET A 105 3.41 26.95 -28.44
N VAL A 106 4.61 26.37 -28.27
CA VAL A 106 5.89 27.09 -28.09
C VAL A 106 6.75 27.06 -29.36
N TRP A 107 6.14 26.81 -30.53
CA TRP A 107 6.77 26.98 -31.85
C TRP A 107 5.87 27.81 -32.75
#